data_AF-A0A930P7A7-F1
#
_entry.id   AF-A0A930P7A7-F1
#
_cell.length_a   1.000
_cell.length_b   1.000
_cell.length_c   1.000
_cell.angle_alpha   90.00
_cell.angle_beta   90.00
_cell.angle_gamma   90.00
#
_symmetry.space_group_name_H-M   'P 1'
#
loop_
_entity.id
_entity.type
_entity.pdbx_description
1 polymer ?
#
loop_
_entity_poly.entity_id
_entity_poly.type
_entity_poly.pdbx_seq_one_letter_code
_entity_poly.pdbx_strand_id
1 'polypeptide(L)'
;MRILQISDTHNRHQLLTDMPAADVIIHCGDFTDMGTEEEVLDFLNWFILLPYPQKIFIVGNHDLCLWEAAEIEDLPDNIHFLQDRGCEIKGVKFFGLGYNHPESLIPYGIDVLVTHEPPIMILD
;
A
#
# COMPACT_ATOMS: atom_id res chain seq x y z
N MET A 1 14.04 10.25 6.44
CA MET A 1 13.06 9.16 6.62
C MET A 1 13.56 7.94 5.89
N ARG A 2 13.46 6.75 6.50
CA ARG A 2 13.74 5.48 5.84
C ARG A 2 12.44 4.79 5.47
N ILE A 3 12.29 4.44 4.20
CA ILE A 3 11.14 3.72 3.65
C ILE A 3 11.58 2.29 3.39
N LEU A 4 10.79 1.32 3.84
CA LEU A 4 10.86 -0.07 3.41
C LEU A 4 9.69 -0.31 2.46
N GLN A 5 9.99 -0.74 1.24
CA GLN A 5 8.97 -1.06 0.25
C GLN A 5 8.94 -2.58 0.02
N ILE A 6 7.73 -3.11 -0.07
CA ILE A 6 7.40 -4.48 -0.46
C ILE A 6 6.21 -4.44 -1.43
N SER A 7 5.95 -5.53 -2.14
CA SER A 7 4.84 -5.66 -3.08
C SER A 7 4.59 -7.14 -3.38
N ASP A 8 3.46 -7.47 -3.99
CA ASP A 8 3.20 -8.77 -4.64
C ASP A 8 3.42 -9.96 -3.70
N THR A 9 2.94 -9.84 -2.46
CA THR A 9 3.09 -10.91 -1.48
C THR A 9 2.12 -12.07 -1.74
N HIS A 10 0.99 -11.86 -2.43
CA HIS A 10 0.02 -12.89 -2.81
C HIS A 10 -0.24 -13.94 -1.70
N ASN A 11 -0.75 -13.49 -0.54
CA ASN A 11 -0.97 -14.29 0.68
C ASN A 11 0.28 -14.88 1.35
N ARG A 12 1.49 -14.53 0.90
CA ARG A 12 2.76 -15.04 1.44
C ARG A 12 3.49 -14.05 2.34
N HIS A 13 2.79 -13.02 2.81
CA HIS A 13 3.37 -11.97 3.65
C HIS A 13 3.99 -12.52 4.96
N GLN A 14 3.52 -13.66 5.47
CA GLN A 14 4.11 -14.36 6.61
C GLN A 14 5.54 -14.89 6.36
N LEU A 15 5.97 -15.03 5.11
CA LEU A 15 7.33 -15.47 4.77
C LEU A 15 8.39 -14.38 4.97
N LEU A 16 7.96 -13.14 5.19
CA LEU A 16 8.84 -11.98 5.37
C LEU A 16 9.27 -11.85 6.84
N THR A 17 10.30 -12.62 7.26
CA THR A 17 10.65 -12.77 8.69
C THR A 17 11.80 -11.90 9.20
N ASP A 18 12.56 -11.20 8.34
CA ASP A 18 13.76 -10.45 8.72
C ASP A 18 13.84 -9.08 8.02
N MET A 19 12.71 -8.40 7.94
CA MET A 19 12.63 -7.10 7.28
C MET A 19 13.40 -6.01 8.06
N PRO A 20 14.17 -5.13 7.38
CA PRO A 20 14.98 -4.12 8.05
C PRO A 20 14.12 -3.08 8.77
N ALA A 21 14.70 -2.42 9.77
CA ALA A 21 14.04 -1.31 10.46
C ALA A 21 13.85 -0.11 9.52
N ALA A 22 12.66 0.50 9.57
CA ALA A 22 12.27 1.66 8.77
C ALA A 22 11.31 2.58 9.54
N ASP A 23 11.17 3.82 9.08
CA ASP A 23 10.18 4.77 9.59
C ASP A 23 8.78 4.48 9.03
N VAL A 24 8.73 4.05 7.76
CA VAL A 24 7.51 3.78 7.00
C VAL A 24 7.70 2.45 6.27
N ILE A 25 6.74 1.54 6.36
CA ILE A 25 6.62 0.40 5.44
C ILE A 25 5.52 0.68 4.41
N ILE A 26 5.76 0.33 3.15
CA ILE A 26 4.83 0.49 2.04
C ILE A 26 4.61 -0.86 1.35
N HIS A 27 3.36 -1.27 1.15
CA HIS A 27 2.99 -2.39 0.28
C HIS A 27 2.37 -1.86 -1.03
N CYS A 28 2.98 -2.15 -2.19
CA CYS A 28 2.57 -1.60 -3.49
C CYS A 28 1.50 -2.43 -4.22
N GLY A 29 0.54 -3.01 -3.48
CA GLY A 29 -0.52 -3.85 -4.05
C GLY A 29 -0.17 -5.33 -4.16
N ASP A 30 -1.16 -6.13 -4.52
CA ASP A 30 -1.10 -7.58 -4.68
C ASP A 30 -0.69 -8.31 -3.40
N PHE A 31 -1.30 -7.90 -2.28
CA PHE A 31 -1.15 -8.61 -1.02
C PHE A 31 -2.05 -9.85 -0.93
N THR A 32 -3.11 -9.91 -1.74
CA THR A 32 -4.00 -11.07 -1.88
C THR A 32 -3.71 -11.88 -3.15
N ASP A 33 -4.21 -13.12 -3.22
CA ASP A 33 -4.13 -13.96 -4.43
C ASP A 33 -5.47 -13.96 -5.21
N MET A 34 -6.60 -14.00 -4.51
CA MET A 34 -7.93 -14.03 -5.13
C MET A 34 -8.80 -12.80 -4.82
N GLY A 35 -8.29 -11.84 -4.04
CA GLY A 35 -8.99 -10.61 -3.70
C GLY A 35 -10.21 -10.78 -2.81
N THR A 36 -10.22 -11.81 -1.97
CA THR A 36 -11.33 -12.09 -1.05
C THR A 36 -11.21 -11.28 0.25
N GLU A 37 -12.34 -11.00 0.90
CA GLU A 37 -12.34 -10.33 2.21
C GLU A 37 -11.51 -11.09 3.26
N GLU A 38 -11.50 -12.42 3.20
CA GLU A 38 -10.71 -13.27 4.11
C GLU A 38 -9.19 -13.03 3.92
N GLU A 39 -8.73 -12.97 2.68
CA GLU A 39 -7.32 -12.69 2.37
C GLU A 39 -6.91 -11.26 2.77
N VAL A 40 -7.80 -10.28 2.56
CA VAL A 40 -7.58 -8.91 3.01
C VAL A 40 -7.48 -8.85 4.54
N LEU A 41 -8.37 -9.54 5.25
CA LEU A 41 -8.33 -9.59 6.71
C LEU A 41 -7.05 -10.28 7.22
N ASP A 42 -6.60 -11.36 6.58
CA ASP A 42 -5.33 -12.03 6.91
C ASP A 42 -4.14 -11.08 6.73
N PHE A 43 -4.07 -10.38 5.59
CA PHE A 43 -3.06 -9.35 5.34
C PHE A 43 -3.11 -8.24 6.39
N LEU A 44 -4.29 -7.67 6.68
CA LEU A 44 -4.42 -6.58 7.64
C LEU A 44 -4.00 -7.02 9.06
N ASN A 45 -4.39 -8.23 9.48
CA ASN A 45 -3.98 -8.78 10.78
C ASN A 45 -2.45 -8.88 10.90
N TRP A 46 -1.76 -9.31 9.83
CA TRP A 46 -0.30 -9.30 9.78
C TRP A 46 0.27 -7.89 9.76
N PHE A 47 -0.23 -7.04 8.86
CA PHE A 47 0.32 -5.73 8.57
C PHE A 47 0.22 -4.79 9.78
N ILE A 48 -0.91 -4.82 10.50
CA ILE A 48 -1.13 -4.05 11.74
C ILE A 48 -0.06 -4.36 12.79
N LEU A 49 0.31 -5.62 12.94
CA LEU A 49 1.24 -6.10 13.98
C LEU A 49 2.72 -5.77 13.69
N LEU A 50 3.07 -5.35 12.48
CA LEU A 50 4.45 -5.03 12.16
C LEU A 50 4.98 -3.86 13.00
N PRO A 51 6.27 -3.85 13.41
CA PRO A 51 6.83 -2.87 14.33
C PRO A 51 7.17 -1.51 13.68
N TYR A 52 6.58 -1.21 12.52
CA TYR A 52 6.84 0.04 11.80
C TYR A 52 5.96 1.19 12.33
N PRO A 53 6.53 2.37 12.60
CA PRO A 53 5.79 3.52 13.12
C PRO A 53 4.63 3.97 12.22
N GLN A 54 4.80 3.85 10.91
CA GLN A 54 3.82 4.23 9.90
C GLN A 54 3.77 3.16 8.81
N LYS A 55 2.58 2.91 8.28
CA LYS A 55 2.33 1.83 7.34
C LYS A 55 1.41 2.35 6.23
N ILE A 56 1.79 2.13 4.98
CA ILE A 56 1.01 2.52 3.80
C ILE A 56 0.76 1.26 2.97
N PHE A 57 -0.42 1.14 2.39
CA PHE A 57 -0.65 0.16 1.33
C PHE A 57 -1.64 0.72 0.30
N ILE A 58 -1.52 0.21 -0.92
CA ILE A 58 -2.43 0.45 -2.04
C ILE A 58 -2.95 -0.90 -2.54
N VAL A 59 -4.00 -0.90 -3.37
CA VAL A 59 -4.47 -2.10 -4.07
C VAL A 59 -3.65 -2.37 -5.33
N GLY A 60 -3.46 -3.65 -5.65
CA GLY A 60 -3.03 -4.13 -6.96
C GLY A 60 -4.17 -4.80 -7.74
N ASN A 61 -3.82 -5.56 -8.76
CA ASN A 61 -4.79 -6.23 -9.62
C ASN A 61 -5.40 -7.51 -9.02
N HIS A 62 -4.82 -8.06 -7.95
CA HIS A 62 -5.37 -9.20 -7.22
C HIS A 62 -6.27 -8.78 -6.05
N ASP A 63 -6.23 -7.53 -5.59
CA ASP A 63 -6.96 -7.06 -4.39
C ASP A 63 -8.44 -6.67 -4.68
N LEU A 64 -9.17 -7.57 -5.35
CA LEU A 64 -10.48 -7.32 -5.96
C LEU A 64 -11.54 -6.72 -5.03
N CYS A 65 -11.68 -7.20 -3.79
CA CYS A 65 -12.73 -6.72 -2.90
C CYS A 65 -12.54 -5.28 -2.44
N LEU A 66 -11.35 -4.69 -2.64
CA LEU A 66 -11.04 -3.32 -2.26
C LEU A 66 -11.01 -2.34 -3.44
N TRP A 67 -11.24 -2.79 -4.69
CA TRP A 67 -11.15 -1.91 -5.86
C TRP A 67 -12.07 -0.69 -5.81
N GLU A 68 -13.28 -0.85 -5.26
CA GLU A 68 -14.25 0.24 -5.13
C GLU A 68 -14.23 0.87 -3.71
N ALA A 69 -13.32 0.44 -2.85
CA ALA A 69 -13.24 0.94 -1.49
C ALA A 69 -12.58 2.32 -1.47
N ALA A 70 -13.32 3.34 -1.03
CA ALA A 70 -12.72 4.64 -0.76
C ALA A 70 -11.85 4.58 0.51
N GLU A 71 -12.30 3.87 1.53
CA GLU A 71 -11.71 3.79 2.87
C GLU A 71 -11.97 2.41 3.47
N ILE A 72 -11.21 2.07 4.51
CA ILE A 72 -11.45 0.91 5.36
C ILE A 72 -11.73 1.44 6.77
N GLU A 73 -12.89 1.09 7.30
CA GLU A 73 -13.31 1.49 8.65
C GLU A 73 -12.39 0.88 9.71
N ASP A 74 -12.23 1.57 10.84
CA ASP A 74 -11.48 1.12 12.02
C ASP A 74 -9.98 0.79 11.79
N LEU A 75 -9.36 1.29 10.72
CA LEU A 75 -7.91 1.25 10.60
C LEU A 75 -7.24 2.08 11.72
N PRO A 76 -6.17 1.57 12.35
CA PRO A 76 -5.37 2.37 13.28
C PRO A 76 -4.80 3.63 12.62
N ASP A 77 -4.69 4.73 13.37
CA ASP A 77 -4.23 6.05 12.88
C ASP A 77 -2.86 6.04 12.16
N ASN A 78 -2.04 5.01 12.39
CA ASN A 78 -0.73 4.88 11.77
C ASN A 78 -0.71 4.00 10.50
N ILE A 79 -1.88 3.58 10.01
CA ILE A 79 -2.06 2.77 8.82
C ILE A 79 -2.88 3.55 7.80
N HIS A 80 -2.31 3.70 6.62
CA HIS A 80 -2.87 4.53 5.57
C HIS A 80 -3.17 3.64 4.37
N PHE A 81 -4.46 3.40 4.12
CA PHE A 81 -4.92 2.87 2.84
C PHE A 81 -5.03 4.02 1.85
N LEU A 82 -4.21 4.01 0.80
CA LEU A 82 -4.17 5.10 -0.17
C LEU A 82 -4.70 4.65 -1.54
N GLN A 83 -5.94 5.03 -1.85
CA GLN A 83 -6.52 4.90 -3.18
C GLN A 83 -7.01 6.28 -3.66
N ASP A 84 -6.36 6.80 -4.69
CA ASP A 84 -6.50 8.16 -5.26
C ASP A 84 -6.45 9.28 -4.22
N ARG A 85 -5.62 9.08 -3.21
CA ARG A 85 -5.49 9.99 -2.07
C ARG A 85 -4.07 10.00 -1.54
N GLY A 86 -3.80 11.03 -0.75
CA GLY A 86 -2.50 11.22 -0.14
C GLY A 86 -2.55 11.37 1.37
N CYS A 87 -1.39 11.18 1.99
CA CYS A 87 -1.15 11.49 3.38
C CYS A 87 0.20 12.21 3.52
N GLU A 88 0.41 12.87 4.66
CA GLU A 88 1.68 13.52 4.97
C GLU A 88 2.28 12.91 6.23
N ILE A 89 3.48 12.38 6.12
CA ILE A 89 4.21 11.76 7.24
C ILE A 89 5.52 12.49 7.41
N LYS A 90 5.73 13.10 8.59
CA LYS A 90 6.97 13.84 8.93
C LYS A 90 7.40 14.85 7.83
N GLY A 91 6.43 15.53 7.20
CA GLY A 91 6.69 16.51 6.14
C GLY A 91 6.88 15.94 4.73
N VAL A 92 6.79 14.61 4.55
CA VAL A 92 6.87 13.93 3.25
C VAL A 92 5.45 13.59 2.77
N LYS A 93 5.11 14.03 1.56
CA LYS A 93 3.79 13.82 0.95
C LYS A 93 3.77 12.55 0.10
N PHE A 94 2.93 11.61 0.51
CA PHE A 94 2.67 10.36 -0.19
C PHE A 94 1.36 10.48 -0.96
N PHE A 95 1.29 9.84 -2.13
CA PHE A 95 0.05 9.68 -2.87
C PHE A 95 -0.03 8.25 -3.43
N GLY A 96 -1.14 7.57 -3.18
CA GLY A 96 -1.45 6.27 -3.76
C GLY A 96 -2.43 6.44 -4.91
N LEU A 97 -2.11 5.90 -6.08
CA LEU A 97 -3.02 5.84 -7.22
C LEU A 97 -3.64 4.44 -7.30
N GLY A 98 -4.95 4.37 -7.52
CA GLY A 98 -5.62 3.08 -7.73
C GLY A 98 -5.12 2.34 -8.97
N TYR A 99 -5.20 1.01 -8.95
CA TYR A 99 -4.87 0.17 -10.11
C TYR A 99 -5.75 0.56 -11.32
N ASN A 100 -5.15 0.74 -12.51
CA ASN A 100 -5.85 1.23 -13.71
C ASN A 100 -6.53 2.62 -13.59
N HIS A 101 -6.21 3.42 -12.58
CA HIS A 101 -6.76 4.76 -12.44
C HIS A 101 -5.94 5.81 -13.20
N PRO A 102 -6.56 6.92 -13.67
CA PRO A 102 -5.87 7.88 -14.53
C PRO A 102 -4.86 8.73 -13.76
N GLU A 103 -3.64 8.86 -14.31
CA GLU A 103 -2.55 9.70 -13.76
C GLU A 103 -2.95 11.16 -13.50
N SER A 104 -4.01 11.66 -14.16
CA SER A 104 -4.55 13.00 -13.92
C SER A 104 -5.04 13.24 -12.49
N LEU A 105 -5.24 12.18 -11.70
CA LEU A 105 -5.59 12.27 -10.28
C LEU A 105 -4.38 12.61 -9.40
N ILE A 106 -3.16 12.42 -9.90
CA ILE A 106 -1.93 12.67 -9.14
C ILE A 106 -1.79 14.19 -8.92
N PRO A 107 -1.77 14.67 -7.67
CA PRO A 107 -1.63 16.08 -7.38
C PRO A 107 -0.18 16.55 -7.59
N TYR A 108 -0.02 17.83 -7.92
CA TYR A 108 1.31 18.45 -7.98
C TYR A 108 1.97 18.50 -6.60
N GLY A 109 3.31 18.34 -6.58
CA GLY A 109 4.12 18.53 -5.39
C GLY A 109 4.06 17.37 -4.39
N ILE A 110 3.76 16.16 -4.86
CA ILE A 110 3.98 14.93 -4.10
C ILE A 110 5.47 14.57 -4.08
N ASP A 111 5.93 13.99 -2.98
CA ASP A 111 7.32 13.55 -2.83
C ASP A 111 7.49 12.07 -3.18
N VAL A 112 6.48 11.26 -2.85
CA VAL A 112 6.46 9.81 -3.09
C VAL A 112 5.12 9.42 -3.73
N LEU A 113 5.18 8.91 -4.96
CA LEU A 113 4.06 8.27 -5.63
C LEU A 113 4.13 6.75 -5.39
N VAL A 114 3.00 6.15 -5.03
CA VAL A 114 2.86 4.69 -4.89
C VAL A 114 1.83 4.23 -5.91
N THR A 115 2.29 3.41 -6.86
CA THR A 115 1.47 2.75 -7.89
C THR A 115 1.79 1.26 -7.87
N HIS A 116 0.80 0.44 -8.21
CA HIS A 116 1.04 -0.98 -8.44
C HIS A 116 1.67 -1.19 -9.83
N GLU A 117 1.11 -0.51 -10.83
CA GLU A 117 1.64 -0.56 -12.19
C GLU A 117 2.93 0.28 -12.31
N PRO A 118 3.95 -0.23 -13.01
CA PRO A 118 5.12 0.56 -13.31
C PRO A 118 4.79 1.61 -14.39
N PRO A 119 5.47 2.78 -14.38
CA PRO A 119 5.27 3.77 -15.42
C PRO A 119 5.78 3.26 -16.76
N ILE A 120 5.20 3.77 -17.86
CA ILE A 120 5.60 3.37 -19.21
C ILE A 120 7.13 3.46 -19.40
N MET A 121 7.70 2.45 -20.04
CA MET A 121 9.15 2.31 -20.30
C MET A 121 10.02 2.00 -19.08
N ILE A 122 9.45 1.82 -17.89
CA ILE A 122 10.13 1.26 -16.73
C ILE A 122 9.53 -0.12 -16.51
N LEU A 123 10.36 -1.16 -16.56
CA LEU A 123 9.94 -2.54 -16.29
C LEU A 123 10.07 -2.82 -14.79
N ASP A 124 9.23 -3.72 -14.30
CA ASP A 124 9.25 -4.30 -12.96
C ASP A 124 10.41 -5.31 -12.77
#